data_AF-A0A4P5PC19-F1
#
_entry.id   AF-A0A4P5PC19-F1
#
_cell.length_a   1.000
_cell.length_b   1.000
_cell.length_c   1.000
_cell.angle_alpha   90.00
_cell.angle_beta   90.00
_cell.angle_gamma   90.00
#
_symmetry.space_group_name_H-M   'P 1'
#
loop_
_entity.id
_entity.type
_entity.pdbx_description
1 polymer ?
#
loop_
_entity_poly.entity_id
_entity_poly.type
_entity_poly.pdbx_seq_one_letter_code
_entity_poly.pdbx_strand_id
1 'polypeptide(L)'
;MNILKKISQVNHYHLDESNIKSLALHLDTLIEKISEGYSFRDNSFLEHKQQSDIELEKELAVAEHICREISDQLEVELPESEKYFISLYLKAMNEKYTEKKIGVLILTHGNAAATDFAATANQLLNVEHAVGLNMPLSQSVGETLEKATAIVQKIDQGKGVILLSDMGSLNMFGDIITKKTGIPTGTITMVTTPMAIEATRKALLPKMTLQQLAEDIVEQSGYIGNSVQEFQEKNLEETSGIFEDDRRRKIICILEESLIFLDGTTIYDLLETEAHKICEHYQIDHYEDFWIKFLFHTSNMIERAIRKEQFLREETTGIIQRNPSLYDFLREMLTPIENRFAISIEDSEVTFLMELIEVNSEMIA
;
A
#
# COMPACT_ATOMS: atom_id res chain seq x y z
N MET A 1 6.47 4.26 -21.48
CA MET A 1 5.22 4.86 -20.92
C MET A 1 3.93 4.57 -21.71
N ASN A 2 3.84 4.82 -23.02
CA ASN A 2 2.59 4.65 -23.79
C ASN A 2 2.04 3.20 -23.78
N ILE A 3 2.94 2.22 -23.85
CA ILE A 3 2.61 0.78 -23.74
C ILE A 3 1.91 0.50 -22.40
N LEU A 4 2.51 0.93 -21.29
CA LEU A 4 1.96 0.74 -19.93
C LEU A 4 0.59 1.41 -19.75
N LYS A 5 0.40 2.64 -20.27
CA LYS A 5 -0.90 3.33 -20.24
C LYS A 5 -1.98 2.55 -20.99
N LYS A 6 -1.67 2.04 -22.18
CA LYS A 6 -2.59 1.22 -23.00
C LYS A 6 -2.98 -0.08 -22.30
N ILE A 7 -2.00 -0.80 -21.74
CA ILE A 7 -2.23 -2.10 -21.09
C ILE A 7 -3.01 -1.94 -19.77
N SER A 8 -2.75 -0.88 -19.00
CA SER A 8 -3.53 -0.53 -17.80
C SER A 8 -5.02 -0.33 -18.13
N GLN A 9 -5.32 0.39 -19.22
CA GLN A 9 -6.71 0.64 -19.65
C GLN A 9 -7.41 -0.64 -20.13
N VAL A 10 -6.72 -1.49 -20.88
CA VAL A 10 -7.28 -2.73 -21.46
C VAL A 10 -7.59 -3.78 -20.39
N ASN A 11 -6.76 -3.89 -19.36
CA ASN A 11 -6.92 -4.90 -18.31
C ASN A 11 -7.72 -4.40 -17.09
N HIS A 12 -8.30 -3.20 -17.16
CA HIS A 12 -8.96 -2.54 -16.02
C HIS A 12 -8.07 -2.48 -14.77
N TYR A 13 -6.75 -2.39 -14.96
CA TYR A 13 -5.77 -2.40 -13.89
C TYR A 13 -5.44 -0.96 -13.56
N HIS A 14 -5.87 -0.48 -12.39
CA HIS A 14 -5.70 0.92 -12.01
C HIS A 14 -4.25 1.19 -11.62
N LEU A 15 -3.51 1.88 -12.48
CA LEU A 15 -2.19 2.40 -12.18
C LEU A 15 -2.26 3.91 -12.31
N ASP A 16 -1.98 4.62 -11.22
CA ASP A 16 -1.81 6.06 -11.28
C ASP A 16 -0.60 6.43 -12.16
N GLU A 17 -0.54 7.70 -12.57
CA GLU A 17 0.50 8.16 -13.49
C GLU A 17 1.90 8.09 -12.87
N SER A 18 2.02 8.16 -11.55
CA SER A 18 3.29 8.05 -10.83
C SER A 18 3.85 6.62 -10.89
N ASN A 19 2.99 5.60 -10.79
CA ASN A 19 3.36 4.19 -10.85
C ASN A 19 3.71 3.78 -12.29
N ILE A 20 3.01 4.34 -13.28
CA ILE A 20 3.37 4.15 -14.69
C ILE A 20 4.76 4.74 -15.00
N LYS A 21 5.08 5.92 -14.48
CA LYS A 21 6.40 6.54 -14.65
C LYS A 21 7.50 5.70 -14.00
N SER A 22 7.27 5.21 -12.78
CA SER A 22 8.23 4.38 -12.07
C SER A 22 8.49 3.04 -12.77
N LEU A 23 7.44 2.35 -13.21
CA LEU A 23 7.61 1.11 -13.96
C LEU A 23 8.30 1.36 -15.30
N ALA A 24 8.00 2.48 -15.97
CA ALA A 24 8.71 2.87 -17.18
C ALA A 24 10.22 3.10 -16.92
N LEU A 25 10.58 3.76 -15.82
CA LEU A 25 11.97 4.00 -15.45
C LEU A 25 12.75 2.69 -15.21
N HIS A 26 12.10 1.73 -14.53
CA HIS A 26 12.66 0.39 -14.32
C HIS A 26 12.91 -0.32 -15.65
N LEU A 27 11.90 -0.32 -16.54
CA LEU A 27 11.98 -0.99 -17.84
C LEU A 27 13.01 -0.32 -18.75
N ASP A 28 13.06 1.01 -18.79
CA ASP A 28 14.07 1.74 -19.57
C ASP A 28 15.49 1.35 -19.13
N THR A 29 15.71 1.27 -17.81
CA THR A 29 16.98 0.80 -17.23
C THR A 29 17.30 -0.65 -17.63
N LEU A 30 16.30 -1.52 -17.65
CA LEU A 30 16.46 -2.92 -18.04
C LEU A 30 16.79 -3.06 -19.54
N ILE A 31 16.12 -2.29 -20.38
CA ILE A 31 16.34 -2.30 -21.84
C ILE A 31 17.77 -1.81 -22.16
N GLU A 32 18.23 -0.75 -21.49
CA GLU A 32 19.61 -0.29 -21.59
C GLU A 32 20.59 -1.42 -21.24
N LYS A 33 20.35 -2.16 -20.13
CA LYS A 33 21.18 -3.31 -19.76
C LYS A 33 21.24 -4.40 -20.82
N ILE A 34 20.10 -4.73 -21.43
CA ILE A 34 20.05 -5.76 -22.49
C ILE A 34 20.84 -5.28 -23.71
N SER A 35 20.70 -4.01 -24.08
CA SER A 35 21.40 -3.41 -25.21
C SER A 35 22.92 -3.38 -25.04
N GLU A 36 23.39 -3.27 -23.79
CA GLU A 36 24.82 -3.28 -23.43
C GLU A 36 25.38 -4.70 -23.21
N GLY A 37 24.55 -5.75 -23.30
CA GLY A 37 24.97 -7.15 -23.29
C GLY A 37 25.24 -7.74 -21.91
N TYR A 38 24.62 -7.21 -20.86
CA TYR A 38 24.78 -7.73 -19.50
C TYR A 38 24.21 -9.13 -19.32
N SER A 39 24.87 -9.94 -18.48
CA SER A 39 24.39 -11.26 -18.10
C SER A 39 23.37 -11.17 -16.97
N PHE A 40 22.23 -11.83 -17.15
CA PHE A 40 21.21 -12.04 -16.13
C PHE A 40 21.47 -13.37 -15.40
N ARG A 41 21.06 -13.45 -14.13
CA ARG A 41 21.20 -14.66 -13.31
C ARG A 41 20.23 -15.75 -13.80
N ASP A 42 20.63 -17.02 -13.71
CA ASP A 42 19.74 -18.16 -13.97
C ASP A 42 18.83 -18.38 -12.75
N ASN A 43 17.53 -18.07 -12.92
CA ASN A 43 16.53 -18.06 -11.85
C ASN A 43 15.58 -19.26 -11.94
N SER A 44 16.03 -20.37 -12.53
CA SER A 44 15.30 -21.65 -12.60
C SER A 44 14.82 -22.20 -11.24
N PHE A 45 15.37 -21.73 -10.12
CA PHE A 45 14.87 -22.08 -8.77
C PHE A 45 13.44 -21.57 -8.48
N LEU A 46 12.97 -20.53 -9.19
CA LEU A 46 11.60 -20.02 -9.06
C LEU A 46 10.56 -20.86 -9.81
N GLU A 47 10.97 -21.60 -10.84
CA GLU A 47 10.07 -22.53 -11.56
C GLU A 47 9.52 -23.61 -10.63
N HIS A 48 10.25 -23.93 -9.54
CA HIS A 48 9.85 -24.90 -8.53
C HIS A 48 9.02 -24.32 -7.38
N LYS A 49 8.86 -22.99 -7.28
CA LYS A 49 7.95 -22.32 -6.33
C LYS A 49 6.60 -21.96 -6.98
N GLN A 50 6.18 -22.75 -7.96
CA GLN A 50 4.92 -22.54 -8.66
C GLN A 50 3.70 -22.54 -7.72
N GLN A 51 2.87 -21.52 -7.96
CA GLN A 51 1.40 -21.50 -7.88
C GLN A 51 0.69 -21.60 -6.52
N SER A 52 1.28 -22.15 -5.45
CA SER A 52 0.43 -22.52 -4.29
C SER A 52 0.16 -21.42 -3.26
N ASP A 53 1.02 -20.41 -3.11
CA ASP A 53 0.97 -19.54 -1.91
C ASP A 53 0.77 -18.04 -2.21
N ILE A 54 0.74 -17.63 -3.48
CA ILE A 54 0.57 -16.21 -3.84
C ILE A 54 -0.52 -16.08 -4.91
N GLU A 55 -1.66 -15.45 -4.55
CA GLU A 55 -2.69 -15.00 -5.48
C GLU A 55 -2.11 -13.94 -6.45
N LEU A 56 -1.41 -14.36 -7.50
CA LEU A 56 -0.74 -13.50 -8.50
C LEU A 56 -1.23 -13.77 -9.93
N GLU A 57 -2.18 -14.69 -10.14
CA GLU A 57 -2.56 -15.14 -11.49
C GLU A 57 -3.02 -13.99 -12.40
N LYS A 58 -3.69 -12.98 -11.84
CA LYS A 58 -4.13 -11.81 -12.61
C LYS A 58 -2.96 -10.92 -12.97
N GLU A 59 -2.10 -10.64 -12.00
CA GLU A 59 -0.95 -9.76 -12.14
C GLU A 59 0.11 -10.35 -13.07
N LEU A 60 0.30 -11.67 -13.01
CA LEU A 60 1.19 -12.40 -13.90
C LEU A 60 0.71 -12.31 -15.36
N ALA A 61 -0.59 -12.47 -15.60
CA ALA A 61 -1.15 -12.31 -16.94
C ALA A 61 -0.96 -10.88 -17.50
N VAL A 62 -1.09 -9.86 -16.65
CA VAL A 62 -0.82 -8.46 -17.05
C VAL A 62 0.67 -8.26 -17.30
N ALA A 63 1.54 -8.78 -16.43
CA ALA A 63 2.99 -8.70 -16.59
C ALA A 63 3.47 -9.39 -17.88
N GLU A 64 2.97 -10.58 -18.20
CA GLU A 64 3.25 -11.27 -19.45
C GLU A 64 2.85 -10.44 -20.68
N HIS A 65 1.72 -9.74 -20.60
CA HIS A 65 1.28 -8.84 -21.68
C HIS A 65 2.22 -7.64 -21.80
N ILE A 66 2.64 -7.04 -20.68
CA ILE A 66 3.62 -5.95 -20.67
C ILE A 66 4.94 -6.39 -21.29
N CYS A 67 5.51 -7.51 -20.83
CA CYS A 67 6.79 -7.99 -21.35
C CYS A 67 6.72 -8.27 -22.85
N ARG A 68 5.64 -8.91 -23.31
CA ARG A 68 5.45 -9.23 -24.73
C ARG A 68 5.37 -7.98 -25.61
N GLU A 69 4.55 -7.00 -25.22
CA GLU A 69 4.42 -5.75 -26.00
C GLU A 69 5.73 -4.96 -26.03
N ILE A 70 6.51 -4.98 -24.95
CA ILE A 70 7.83 -4.33 -24.92
C ILE A 70 8.81 -5.09 -25.82
N SER A 71 8.89 -6.41 -25.70
CA SER A 71 9.75 -7.25 -26.55
C SER A 71 9.43 -7.10 -28.02
N ASP A 72 8.15 -7.07 -28.39
CA ASP A 72 7.70 -6.90 -29.77
C ASP A 72 8.02 -5.50 -30.33
N GLN A 73 7.85 -4.44 -29.53
CA GLN A 73 8.04 -3.07 -30.03
C GLN A 73 9.50 -2.61 -30.03
N LEU A 74 10.32 -3.13 -29.12
CA LEU A 74 11.71 -2.72 -28.97
C LEU A 74 12.71 -3.77 -29.48
N GLU A 75 12.22 -4.91 -29.99
CA GLU A 75 13.03 -6.01 -30.51
C GLU A 75 14.07 -6.53 -29.49
N VAL A 76 13.67 -6.59 -28.22
CA VAL A 76 14.51 -7.08 -27.09
C VAL A 76 13.90 -8.31 -26.43
N GLU A 77 14.75 -9.24 -25.99
CA GLU A 77 14.30 -10.40 -25.20
C GLU A 77 14.43 -10.06 -23.71
N LEU A 78 13.28 -9.83 -23.05
CA LEU A 78 13.27 -9.57 -21.62
C LEU A 78 13.48 -10.88 -20.84
N PRO A 79 14.24 -10.86 -19.73
CA PRO A 79 14.39 -12.02 -18.86
C PRO A 79 13.05 -12.55 -18.35
N GLU A 80 12.90 -13.87 -18.20
CA GLU A 80 11.69 -14.48 -17.63
C GLU A 80 11.39 -13.98 -16.21
N SER A 81 12.42 -13.66 -15.42
CA SER A 81 12.30 -13.05 -14.09
C SER A 81 11.55 -11.72 -14.11
N GLU A 82 11.54 -11.00 -15.23
CA GLU A 82 10.88 -9.69 -15.35
C GLU A 82 9.36 -9.82 -15.26
N LYS A 83 8.78 -10.90 -15.78
CA LYS A 83 7.34 -11.17 -15.64
C LYS A 83 6.95 -11.26 -14.17
N TYR A 84 7.79 -11.89 -13.35
CA TYR A 84 7.57 -12.00 -11.92
C TYR A 84 7.73 -10.65 -11.22
N PHE A 85 8.79 -9.90 -11.53
CA PHE A 85 9.00 -8.56 -10.99
C PHE A 85 7.79 -7.65 -11.25
N ILE A 86 7.37 -7.54 -12.52
CA ILE A 86 6.23 -6.71 -12.90
C ILE A 86 4.96 -7.19 -12.22
N SER A 87 4.71 -8.50 -12.14
CA SER A 87 3.50 -9.02 -11.49
C SER A 87 3.43 -8.64 -10.02
N LEU A 88 4.55 -8.66 -9.31
CA LEU A 88 4.63 -8.31 -7.91
C LEU A 88 4.56 -6.80 -7.70
N TYR A 89 5.19 -6.02 -8.57
CA TYR A 89 5.04 -4.57 -8.62
C TYR A 89 3.56 -4.18 -8.79
N LEU A 90 2.88 -4.78 -9.76
CA LEU A 90 1.46 -4.59 -10.01
C LEU A 90 0.62 -4.98 -8.80
N LYS A 91 0.94 -6.08 -8.12
CA LYS A 91 0.23 -6.51 -6.92
C LYS A 91 0.37 -5.49 -5.78
N ALA A 92 1.60 -5.09 -5.47
CA ALA A 92 1.88 -4.14 -4.40
C ALA A 92 1.20 -2.78 -4.63
N MET A 93 1.16 -2.32 -5.88
CA MET A 93 0.48 -1.05 -6.23
C MET A 93 -1.05 -1.18 -6.23
N ASN A 94 -1.59 -2.38 -6.44
CA ASN A 94 -3.03 -2.63 -6.46
C ASN A 94 -3.60 -2.92 -5.07
N GLU A 95 -2.82 -3.51 -4.15
CA GLU A 95 -3.21 -3.75 -2.75
C GLU A 95 -3.61 -2.45 -2.03
N LYS A 96 -3.01 -1.31 -2.40
CA LYS A 96 -3.37 0.01 -1.87
C LYS A 96 -4.78 0.48 -2.27
N TYR A 97 -5.36 -0.04 -3.36
CA TYR A 97 -6.61 0.46 -3.95
C TYR A 97 -7.73 -0.57 -4.10
N THR A 98 -7.49 -1.87 -3.84
CA THR A 98 -8.49 -2.92 -4.14
C THR A 98 -8.92 -3.79 -2.97
N GLU A 99 -8.35 -3.60 -1.78
CA GLU A 99 -8.85 -4.35 -0.63
C GLU A 99 -10.22 -3.87 -0.19
N LYS A 100 -11.20 -4.73 -0.43
CA LYS A 100 -12.56 -4.61 0.09
C LYS A 100 -12.49 -4.50 1.60
N LYS A 101 -13.18 -3.53 2.16
CA LYS A 101 -13.21 -3.26 3.62
C LYS A 101 -14.59 -3.59 4.18
N ILE A 102 -14.67 -3.85 5.48
CA ILE A 102 -15.95 -4.01 6.17
C ILE A 102 -16.56 -2.62 6.32
N GLY A 103 -17.80 -2.41 5.89
CA GLY A 103 -18.48 -1.12 6.10
C GLY A 103 -18.77 -0.89 7.59
N VAL A 104 -18.70 0.36 8.06
CA VAL A 104 -19.05 0.71 9.45
C VAL A 104 -20.21 1.69 9.45
N LEU A 105 -21.36 1.25 9.99
CA LEU A 105 -22.56 2.06 10.13
C LEU A 105 -22.90 2.25 11.61
N ILE A 106 -22.92 3.49 12.06
CA ILE A 106 -23.28 3.87 13.43
C ILE A 106 -24.73 4.37 13.43
N LEU A 107 -25.54 3.86 14.35
CA LEU A 107 -26.98 4.11 14.44
C LEU A 107 -27.33 4.54 15.87
N THR A 108 -27.82 5.76 16.04
CA THR A 108 -28.25 6.24 17.36
C THR A 108 -29.57 6.99 17.28
N HIS A 109 -30.32 6.97 18.37
CA HIS A 109 -31.41 7.91 18.59
C HIS A 109 -30.86 9.34 18.73
N GLY A 110 -31.73 10.32 18.53
CA GLY A 110 -31.38 11.75 18.61
C GLY A 110 -30.92 12.30 17.27
N ASN A 111 -30.27 13.46 17.30
CA ASN A 111 -30.03 14.26 16.09
C ASN A 111 -28.57 14.29 15.63
N ALA A 112 -27.61 13.85 16.46
CA ALA A 112 -26.18 14.09 16.20
C ALA A 112 -25.21 12.96 16.63
N ALA A 113 -25.55 12.14 17.63
CA ALA A 113 -24.56 11.25 18.25
C ALA A 113 -23.90 10.27 17.26
N ALA A 114 -24.66 9.63 16.36
CA ALA A 114 -24.10 8.70 15.38
C ALA A 114 -23.13 9.41 14.42
N THR A 115 -23.49 10.60 13.96
CA THR A 115 -22.64 11.40 13.06
C THR A 115 -21.40 11.91 13.77
N ASP A 116 -21.50 12.29 15.05
CA ASP A 116 -20.36 12.76 15.84
C ASP A 116 -19.38 11.62 16.15
N PHE A 117 -19.88 10.42 16.45
CA PHE A 117 -19.03 9.22 16.62
C PHE A 117 -18.29 8.88 15.33
N ALA A 118 -18.98 8.90 14.18
CA ALA A 118 -18.36 8.65 12.88
C ALA A 118 -17.31 9.72 12.53
N ALA A 119 -17.64 11.00 12.72
CA ALA A 119 -16.73 12.11 12.48
C ALA A 119 -15.48 12.03 13.37
N THR A 120 -15.63 11.71 14.66
CA THR A 120 -14.51 11.56 15.58
C THR A 120 -13.60 10.40 15.15
N ALA A 121 -14.15 9.24 14.80
CA ALA A 121 -13.37 8.10 14.35
C ALA A 121 -12.61 8.39 13.05
N ASN A 122 -13.31 8.97 12.06
CA ASN A 122 -12.73 9.36 10.78
C ASN A 122 -11.63 10.41 10.93
N GLN A 123 -11.84 11.44 11.74
CA GLN A 123 -10.85 12.50 11.98
C GLN A 123 -9.62 11.98 12.72
N LEU A 124 -9.80 11.14 13.75
CA LEU A 124 -8.70 10.61 14.53
C LEU A 124 -7.81 9.65 13.72
N LEU A 125 -8.42 8.87 12.82
CA LEU A 125 -7.73 7.89 11.98
C LEU A 125 -7.32 8.45 10.60
N ASN A 126 -7.68 9.71 10.31
CA ASN A 126 -7.48 10.35 9.01
C ASN A 126 -8.05 9.54 7.82
N VAL A 127 -9.31 9.11 7.92
CA VAL A 127 -10.03 8.31 6.92
C VAL A 127 -11.44 8.81 6.69
N GLU A 128 -12.06 8.42 5.57
CA GLU A 128 -13.49 8.64 5.29
C GLU A 128 -14.23 7.30 5.18
N HIS A 129 -14.36 6.58 6.31
CA HIS A 129 -14.85 5.18 6.29
C HIS A 129 -16.13 4.96 7.09
N ALA A 130 -16.19 5.45 8.33
CA ALA A 130 -17.37 5.28 9.18
C ALA A 130 -18.50 6.23 8.76
N VAL A 131 -19.74 5.72 8.77
CA VAL A 131 -20.94 6.50 8.43
C VAL A 131 -21.89 6.51 9.62
N GLY A 132 -22.34 7.69 10.02
CA GLY A 132 -23.35 7.87 11.08
C GLY A 132 -24.75 8.11 10.52
N LEU A 133 -25.76 7.44 11.07
CA LEU A 133 -27.18 7.69 10.81
C LEU A 133 -27.92 7.94 12.13
N ASN A 134 -28.40 9.16 12.29
CA ASN A 134 -29.21 9.58 13.43
C ASN A 134 -30.70 9.26 13.20
N MET A 135 -31.41 8.87 14.27
CA MET A 135 -32.86 8.73 14.30
C MET A 135 -33.48 9.78 15.24
N PRO A 136 -33.93 10.94 14.70
CA PRO A 136 -34.70 11.90 15.47
C PRO A 136 -35.94 11.25 16.09
N LEU A 137 -36.34 11.70 17.29
CA LEU A 137 -37.51 11.13 17.99
C LEU A 137 -38.83 11.31 17.24
N SER A 138 -38.90 12.24 16.30
CA SER A 138 -40.04 12.45 15.41
C SER A 138 -40.07 11.52 14.20
N GLN A 139 -38.96 10.82 13.90
CA GLN A 139 -38.84 9.94 12.74
C GLN A 139 -39.32 8.53 13.07
N SER A 140 -40.00 7.89 12.12
CA SER A 140 -40.47 6.51 12.30
C SER A 140 -39.33 5.49 12.15
N VAL A 141 -39.42 4.37 12.88
CA VAL A 141 -38.44 3.27 12.80
C VAL A 141 -38.35 2.72 11.37
N GLY A 142 -39.48 2.64 10.66
CA GLY A 142 -39.54 2.15 9.28
C GLY A 142 -38.75 3.04 8.31
N GLU A 143 -38.92 4.36 8.40
CA GLU A 143 -38.16 5.30 7.57
C GLU A 143 -36.65 5.24 7.86
N THR A 144 -36.26 5.12 9.13
CA THR A 144 -34.85 4.97 9.51
C THR A 144 -34.26 3.67 8.96
N LEU A 145 -35.02 2.57 9.00
CA LEU A 145 -34.60 1.28 8.47
C LEU A 145 -34.37 1.33 6.95
N GLU A 146 -35.21 2.04 6.21
CA GLU A 146 -35.02 2.24 4.77
C GLU A 146 -33.74 3.02 4.47
N LYS A 147 -33.49 4.11 5.20
CA LYS A 147 -32.24 4.89 5.10
C LYS A 147 -31.02 4.03 5.44
N ALA A 148 -31.07 3.27 6.53
CA ALA A 148 -30.00 2.36 6.93
C ALA A 148 -29.73 1.30 5.85
N THR A 149 -30.78 0.72 5.26
CA THR A 149 -30.66 -0.26 4.16
C THR A 149 -29.92 0.34 2.96
N ALA A 150 -30.30 1.56 2.54
CA ALA A 150 -29.67 2.24 1.42
C ALA A 150 -28.18 2.55 1.70
N ILE A 151 -27.85 2.94 2.93
CA ILE A 151 -26.46 3.17 3.34
C ILE A 151 -25.68 1.86 3.32
N VAL A 152 -26.20 0.77 3.90
CA VAL A 152 -25.54 -0.55 3.90
C VAL A 152 -25.22 -1.01 2.48
N GLN A 153 -26.17 -0.88 1.55
CA GLN A 153 -25.94 -1.23 0.14
C GLN A 153 -24.86 -0.38 -0.53
N LYS A 154 -24.69 0.88 -0.09
CA LYS A 154 -23.69 1.80 -0.64
C LYS A 154 -22.29 1.53 -0.08
N ILE A 155 -22.18 1.19 1.20
CA ILE A 155 -20.90 1.05 1.90
C ILE A 155 -20.38 -0.39 1.90
N ASP A 156 -21.20 -1.38 1.56
CA ASP A 156 -20.74 -2.75 1.38
C ASP A 156 -19.80 -2.86 0.17
N GLN A 157 -18.58 -3.34 0.43
CA GLN A 157 -17.59 -3.63 -0.61
C GLN A 157 -17.50 -5.14 -0.90
N GLY A 158 -18.40 -5.95 -0.34
CA GLY A 158 -18.43 -7.41 -0.47
C GLY A 158 -17.86 -8.15 0.74
N LYS A 159 -17.58 -7.44 1.85
CA LYS A 159 -17.22 -8.04 3.15
C LYS A 159 -18.31 -7.86 4.22
N GLY A 160 -19.44 -7.25 3.85
CA GLY A 160 -20.52 -6.95 4.78
C GLY A 160 -20.30 -5.66 5.56
N VAL A 161 -21.18 -5.41 6.52
CA VAL A 161 -21.23 -4.15 7.29
C VAL A 161 -21.42 -4.43 8.78
N ILE A 162 -20.58 -3.83 9.62
CA ILE A 162 -20.80 -3.80 11.07
C ILE A 162 -21.71 -2.62 11.43
N LEU A 163 -22.76 -2.90 12.19
CA LEU A 163 -23.71 -1.91 12.70
C LEU A 163 -23.42 -1.69 14.19
N LEU A 164 -23.14 -0.46 14.58
CA LEU A 164 -22.98 -0.06 15.97
C LEU A 164 -24.22 0.72 16.41
N SER A 165 -25.06 0.15 17.25
CA SER A 165 -26.31 0.77 17.71
C SER A 165 -26.24 1.22 19.16
N ASP A 166 -27.04 2.23 19.53
CA ASP A 166 -27.20 2.60 20.93
C ASP A 166 -28.12 1.62 21.68
N MET A 167 -29.39 1.52 21.26
CA MET A 167 -30.43 0.81 21.99
C MET A 167 -31.67 0.49 21.12
N GLY A 168 -32.57 -0.31 21.70
CA GLY A 168 -33.95 -0.47 21.22
C GLY A 168 -34.06 -1.13 19.86
N SER A 169 -34.99 -0.65 19.03
CA SER A 169 -35.31 -1.26 17.73
C SER A 169 -34.16 -1.24 16.73
N LEU A 170 -33.20 -0.32 16.89
CA LEU A 170 -32.02 -0.23 16.02
C LEU A 170 -31.14 -1.49 16.10
N ASN A 171 -31.17 -2.21 17.22
CA ASN A 171 -30.43 -3.46 17.41
C ASN A 171 -30.88 -4.58 16.44
N MET A 172 -32.10 -4.50 15.92
CA MET A 172 -32.64 -5.50 14.99
C MET A 172 -32.39 -5.16 13.52
N PHE A 173 -31.82 -3.98 13.23
CA PHE A 173 -31.68 -3.52 11.85
C PHE A 173 -30.77 -4.43 11.04
N GLY A 174 -29.68 -4.93 11.63
CA GLY A 174 -28.75 -5.83 10.96
C GLY A 174 -29.45 -7.07 10.39
N ASP A 175 -30.15 -7.81 11.23
CA ASP A 175 -30.87 -9.04 10.82
C ASP A 175 -31.88 -8.78 9.71
N ILE A 176 -32.62 -7.66 9.82
CA ILE A 176 -33.65 -7.30 8.83
C ILE A 176 -32.99 -6.91 7.49
N ILE A 177 -31.92 -6.12 7.54
CA ILE A 177 -31.18 -5.69 6.34
C ILE A 177 -30.51 -6.88 5.67
N THR A 178 -29.89 -7.78 6.43
CA THR A 178 -29.30 -9.02 5.91
C THR A 178 -30.36 -9.86 5.19
N LYS A 179 -31.53 -10.08 5.81
CA LYS A 179 -32.63 -10.82 5.17
C LYS A 179 -33.15 -10.16 3.90
N LYS A 180 -33.18 -8.82 3.85
CA LYS A 180 -33.72 -8.05 2.72
C LYS A 180 -32.74 -7.95 1.55
N THR A 181 -31.44 -7.88 1.81
CA THR A 181 -30.41 -7.53 0.82
C THR A 181 -29.46 -8.68 0.50
N GLY A 182 -29.33 -9.67 1.38
CA GLY A 182 -28.31 -10.72 1.30
C GLY A 182 -26.91 -10.27 1.76
N ILE A 183 -26.72 -8.99 2.08
CA ILE A 183 -25.45 -8.46 2.56
C ILE A 183 -25.27 -8.88 4.03
N PRO A 184 -24.17 -9.56 4.39
CA PRO A 184 -23.91 -9.93 5.78
C PRO A 184 -23.77 -8.69 6.67
N THR A 185 -24.48 -8.68 7.80
CA THR A 185 -24.31 -7.65 8.83
C THR A 185 -24.03 -8.24 10.20
N GLY A 186 -23.17 -7.59 10.98
CA GLY A 186 -23.01 -7.85 12.41
C GLY A 186 -23.50 -6.65 13.21
N THR A 187 -24.17 -6.85 14.34
CA THR A 187 -24.68 -5.75 15.18
C THR A 187 -24.08 -5.80 16.57
N ILE A 188 -23.55 -4.66 17.00
CA ILE A 188 -23.02 -4.43 18.34
C ILE A 188 -23.80 -3.29 18.98
N THR A 189 -24.33 -3.53 20.16
CA THR A 189 -25.20 -2.59 20.88
C THR A 189 -24.39 -1.75 21.87
N MET A 190 -25.01 -0.70 22.42
CA MET A 190 -24.39 0.20 23.41
C MET A 190 -23.10 0.85 22.88
N VAL A 191 -23.16 1.37 21.65
CA VAL A 191 -22.02 2.06 21.03
C VAL A 191 -21.49 3.21 21.88
N THR A 192 -20.16 3.29 21.95
CA THR A 192 -19.42 4.39 22.58
C THR A 192 -18.39 4.94 21.60
N THR A 193 -17.84 6.13 21.87
CA THR A 193 -16.82 6.75 21.01
C THR A 193 -15.60 5.84 20.77
N PRO A 194 -15.00 5.18 21.78
CA PRO A 194 -13.85 4.32 21.53
C PRO A 194 -14.22 3.06 20.74
N MET A 195 -15.43 2.51 20.91
CA MET A 195 -15.90 1.39 20.07
C MET A 195 -16.03 1.82 18.61
N ALA A 196 -16.51 3.03 18.33
CA ALA A 196 -16.59 3.56 16.97
C ALA A 196 -15.20 3.73 16.34
N ILE A 197 -14.23 4.25 17.10
CA ILE A 197 -12.82 4.38 16.66
C ILE A 197 -12.24 2.99 16.35
N GLU A 198 -12.36 2.06 17.29
CA GLU A 198 -11.73 0.74 17.15
C GLU A 198 -12.37 -0.10 16.06
N ALA A 199 -13.70 -0.06 15.94
CA ALA A 199 -14.42 -0.70 14.84
C ALA A 199 -13.95 -0.15 13.49
N THR A 200 -13.81 1.17 13.38
CA THR A 200 -13.34 1.82 12.15
C THR A 200 -11.90 1.41 11.84
N ARG A 201 -11.00 1.47 12.82
CA ARG A 201 -9.60 1.09 12.67
C ARG A 201 -9.44 -0.36 12.20
N LYS A 202 -10.14 -1.30 12.85
CA LYS A 202 -10.06 -2.73 12.53
C LYS A 202 -10.79 -3.10 11.23
N ALA A 203 -11.87 -2.40 10.89
CA ALA A 203 -12.61 -2.64 9.64
C ALA A 203 -11.80 -2.33 8.37
N LEU A 204 -10.76 -1.49 8.50
CA LEU A 204 -9.82 -1.17 7.42
C LEU A 204 -8.77 -2.26 7.20
N LEU A 205 -8.66 -3.27 8.08
CA LEU A 205 -7.61 -4.28 8.01
C LEU A 205 -7.89 -5.33 6.91
N PRO A 206 -6.88 -5.65 6.07
CA PRO A 206 -6.96 -6.58 4.95
C PRO A 206 -7.68 -7.90 5.16
N LYS A 207 -7.36 -8.61 6.24
CA LYS A 207 -7.85 -9.97 6.50
C LYS A 207 -8.95 -10.01 7.57
N MET A 208 -9.43 -8.84 7.97
CA MET A 208 -10.49 -8.77 8.97
C MET A 208 -11.79 -9.30 8.40
N THR A 209 -12.41 -10.21 9.14
CA THR A 209 -13.75 -10.71 8.85
C THR A 209 -14.78 -10.03 9.73
N LEU A 210 -16.04 -10.00 9.27
CA LEU A 210 -17.14 -9.39 10.02
C LEU A 210 -17.33 -10.06 11.40
N GLN A 211 -17.10 -11.38 11.48
CA GLN A 211 -17.17 -12.14 12.72
C GLN A 211 -16.05 -11.74 13.69
N GLN A 212 -14.79 -11.77 13.24
CA GLN A 212 -13.65 -11.38 14.08
C GLN A 212 -13.78 -9.94 14.57
N LEU A 213 -14.23 -9.02 13.70
CA LEU A 213 -14.47 -7.64 14.09
C LEU A 213 -15.51 -7.52 15.21
N ALA A 214 -16.61 -8.29 15.12
CA ALA A 214 -17.63 -8.28 16.15
C ALA A 214 -17.13 -8.84 17.49
N GLU A 215 -16.39 -9.95 17.46
CA GLU A 215 -15.79 -10.59 18.63
C GLU A 215 -14.80 -9.65 19.32
N ASP A 216 -13.87 -9.08 18.55
CA ASP A 216 -12.83 -8.16 19.02
C ASP A 216 -13.40 -6.92 19.74
N ILE A 217 -14.42 -6.29 19.16
CA ILE A 217 -15.01 -5.08 19.75
C ILE A 217 -15.73 -5.42 21.06
N VAL A 218 -16.40 -6.59 21.13
CA VAL A 218 -17.12 -7.03 22.34
C VAL A 218 -16.13 -7.37 23.45
N GLU A 219 -15.05 -8.10 23.17
CA GLU A 219 -14.01 -8.43 24.16
C GLU A 219 -13.35 -7.16 24.72
N GLN A 220 -13.07 -6.19 23.86
CA GLN A 220 -12.45 -4.94 24.27
C GLN A 220 -13.41 -3.98 24.98
N SER A 221 -14.72 -4.07 24.75
CA SER A 221 -15.72 -3.21 25.41
C SER A 221 -15.69 -3.29 26.95
N GLY A 222 -15.22 -4.42 27.53
CA GLY A 222 -15.00 -4.58 28.97
C GLY A 222 -13.81 -3.80 29.52
N TYR A 223 -12.85 -3.43 28.66
CA TYR A 223 -11.59 -2.75 29.01
C TYR A 223 -11.52 -1.31 28.49
N ILE A 224 -12.32 -0.97 27.47
CA ILE A 224 -12.36 0.34 26.81
C ILE A 224 -12.69 1.49 27.80
N GLY A 225 -13.27 1.20 28.97
CA GLY A 225 -13.51 2.17 30.04
C GLY A 225 -12.52 2.15 31.22
N ASN A 226 -11.63 1.16 31.30
CA ASN A 226 -10.74 0.96 32.45
C ASN A 226 -9.26 1.03 32.05
N SER A 227 -8.60 2.06 32.60
CA SER A 227 -7.14 2.26 32.70
C SER A 227 -6.36 2.38 31.38
N VAL A 228 -6.02 3.64 31.07
CA VAL A 228 -5.10 4.13 30.02
C VAL A 228 -3.65 3.60 30.14
N GLN A 229 -3.35 2.68 31.08
CA GLN A 229 -1.97 2.29 31.43
C GLN A 229 -1.55 0.87 31.03
N GLU A 230 -2.46 -0.07 30.76
CA GLU A 230 -2.07 -1.47 30.43
C GLU A 230 -2.23 -1.84 28.95
N PHE A 231 -2.88 -0.99 28.14
CA PHE A 231 -3.21 -1.32 26.75
C PHE A 231 -2.10 -1.01 25.73
N GLN A 232 -1.08 -0.24 26.11
CA GLN A 232 -0.03 0.21 25.18
C GLN A 232 1.09 -0.82 24.95
N GLU A 233 1.29 -1.80 25.83
CA GLU A 233 2.47 -2.69 25.72
C GLU A 233 2.18 -4.05 25.08
N LYS A 234 0.94 -4.56 25.11
CA LYS A 234 0.67 -5.98 24.75
C LYS A 234 0.16 -6.26 23.34
N ASN A 235 -0.47 -5.30 22.67
CA ASN A 235 -1.14 -5.57 21.38
C ASN A 235 -0.42 -4.98 20.15
N LEU A 236 0.59 -4.13 20.35
CA LEU A 236 1.41 -3.59 19.25
C LEU A 236 2.47 -4.59 18.74
N GLU A 237 2.82 -5.61 19.52
CA GLU A 237 3.88 -6.57 19.17
C GLU A 237 3.37 -7.88 18.52
N GLU A 238 2.15 -8.35 18.81
CA GLU A 238 1.73 -9.71 18.41
C GLU A 238 0.98 -9.82 17.06
N THR A 239 0.49 -8.73 16.47
CA THR A 239 -0.29 -8.79 15.19
C THR A 239 0.31 -8.01 14.02
N SER A 240 1.20 -7.06 14.27
CA SER A 240 2.04 -6.39 13.25
C SER A 240 3.08 -7.36 12.67
N GLY A 241 3.70 -8.17 13.52
CA GLY A 241 4.83 -9.04 13.16
C GLY A 241 4.53 -10.24 12.25
N ILE A 242 3.26 -10.61 12.02
CA ILE A 242 2.93 -11.75 11.13
C ILE A 242 2.71 -11.28 9.68
N PHE A 243 2.18 -10.06 9.48
CA PHE A 243 1.83 -9.54 8.16
C PHE A 243 2.93 -8.65 7.55
N GLU A 244 3.61 -7.84 8.37
CA GLU A 244 4.84 -7.15 7.94
C GLU A 244 5.88 -8.17 7.49
N ASP A 245 5.96 -9.31 8.15
CA ASP A 245 6.91 -10.38 7.84
C ASP A 245 6.59 -11.08 6.49
N ASP A 246 5.32 -11.29 6.14
CA ASP A 246 4.96 -11.84 4.81
C ASP A 246 5.26 -10.86 3.66
N ARG A 247 4.92 -9.57 3.83
CA ARG A 247 5.20 -8.54 2.83
C ARG A 247 6.69 -8.27 2.69
N ARG A 248 7.41 -8.12 3.81
CA ARG A 248 8.87 -7.97 3.84
C ARG A 248 9.57 -9.13 3.17
N ARG A 249 9.20 -10.38 3.50
CA ARG A 249 9.76 -11.57 2.84
C ARG A 249 9.52 -11.57 1.33
N LYS A 250 8.33 -11.16 0.87
CA LYS A 250 8.03 -11.05 -0.56
C LYS A 250 8.90 -10.00 -1.23
N ILE A 251 9.05 -8.81 -0.63
CA ILE A 251 9.88 -7.73 -1.20
C ILE A 251 11.36 -8.14 -1.23
N ILE A 252 11.87 -8.74 -0.15
CA ILE A 252 13.24 -9.26 -0.11
C ILE A 252 13.44 -10.32 -1.20
N CYS A 253 12.49 -11.25 -1.37
CA CYS A 253 12.57 -12.25 -2.42
C CYS A 253 12.66 -11.61 -3.82
N ILE A 254 11.91 -10.53 -4.08
CA ILE A 254 11.97 -9.81 -5.37
C ILE A 254 13.29 -9.06 -5.53
N LEU A 255 13.77 -8.42 -4.46
CA LEU A 255 15.06 -7.75 -4.48
C LEU A 255 16.17 -8.72 -4.86
N GLU A 256 16.17 -9.91 -4.28
CA GLU A 256 17.15 -10.96 -4.57
C GLU A 256 17.12 -11.45 -6.03
N GLU A 257 16.02 -11.24 -6.77
CA GLU A 257 15.96 -11.48 -8.22
C GLU A 257 16.77 -10.46 -9.03
N SER A 258 16.81 -9.21 -8.57
CA SER A 258 17.46 -8.08 -9.26
C SER A 258 18.93 -7.86 -8.84
N LEU A 259 19.36 -8.55 -7.78
CA LEU A 259 20.66 -8.38 -7.14
C LEU A 259 21.54 -9.62 -7.31
N ILE A 260 22.83 -9.41 -7.59
CA ILE A 260 23.85 -10.44 -7.78
C ILE A 260 24.88 -10.41 -6.63
N PHE A 261 25.22 -9.23 -6.13
CA PHE A 261 26.26 -8.98 -5.12
C PHE A 261 25.68 -8.58 -3.77
N LEU A 262 24.58 -7.84 -3.77
CA LEU A 262 23.92 -7.41 -2.53
C LEU A 262 23.05 -8.52 -1.92
N ASP A 263 23.04 -8.56 -0.59
CA ASP A 263 22.14 -9.37 0.21
C ASP A 263 20.79 -8.65 0.36
N GLY A 264 19.70 -9.29 -0.07
CA GLY A 264 18.37 -8.68 -0.14
C GLY A 264 17.84 -8.23 1.21
N THR A 265 18.09 -9.01 2.27
CA THR A 265 17.65 -8.65 3.62
C THR A 265 18.41 -7.44 4.16
N THR A 266 19.73 -7.46 4.04
CA THR A 266 20.60 -6.37 4.51
C THR A 266 20.32 -5.07 3.78
N ILE A 267 20.11 -5.12 2.46
CA ILE A 267 19.86 -3.92 1.66
C ILE A 267 18.45 -3.39 1.92
N TYR A 268 17.46 -4.26 2.15
CA TYR A 268 16.12 -3.87 2.55
C TYR A 268 16.16 -3.05 3.83
N ASP A 269 16.72 -3.62 4.91
CA ASP A 269 16.72 -2.98 6.23
C ASP A 269 17.51 -1.64 6.22
N LEU A 270 18.62 -1.60 5.47
CA LEU A 270 19.44 -0.39 5.31
C LEU A 270 18.66 0.72 4.61
N LEU A 271 18.04 0.42 3.47
CA LEU A 271 17.36 1.42 2.66
C LEU A 271 16.03 1.86 3.29
N GLU A 272 15.37 0.99 4.07
CA GLU A 272 14.11 1.32 4.75
C GLU A 272 14.32 2.46 5.75
N THR A 273 15.43 2.37 6.47
CA THR A 273 15.90 3.41 7.41
C THR A 273 16.14 4.74 6.69
N GLU A 274 16.80 4.74 5.54
CA GLU A 274 17.07 5.97 4.79
C GLU A 274 15.81 6.55 4.13
N ALA A 275 14.91 5.69 3.64
CA ALA A 275 13.63 6.10 3.07
C ALA A 275 12.75 6.84 4.08
N HIS A 276 12.71 6.38 5.34
CA HIS A 276 11.98 7.07 6.40
C HIS A 276 12.52 8.49 6.66
N LYS A 277 13.84 8.67 6.69
CA LYS A 277 14.46 10.00 6.86
C LYS A 277 14.11 10.94 5.70
N ILE A 278 14.12 10.42 4.47
CA ILE A 278 13.74 11.20 3.29
C ILE A 278 12.28 11.66 3.39
N CYS A 279 11.37 10.74 3.75
CA CYS A 279 9.95 11.05 3.84
C CYS A 279 9.65 12.08 4.95
N GLU A 280 10.32 11.99 6.09
CA GLU A 280 10.21 12.97 7.17
C GLU A 280 10.73 14.35 6.74
N HIS A 281 11.88 14.40 6.06
CA HIS A 281 12.51 15.66 5.67
C HIS A 281 11.76 16.40 4.55
N TYR A 282 11.27 15.66 3.55
CA TYR A 282 10.63 16.22 2.35
C TYR A 282 9.10 16.10 2.34
N GLN A 283 8.48 15.72 3.47
CA GLN A 283 7.03 15.66 3.65
C GLN A 283 6.33 14.81 2.56
N ILE A 284 6.83 13.59 2.34
CA ILE A 284 6.23 12.65 1.39
C ILE A 284 5.02 11.98 2.05
N ASP A 285 3.81 12.27 1.56
CA ASP A 285 2.54 11.80 2.14
C ASP A 285 2.31 10.29 1.98
N HIS A 286 2.95 9.67 0.99
CA HIS A 286 2.73 8.28 0.60
C HIS A 286 4.01 7.45 0.70
N TYR A 287 4.44 7.17 1.95
CA TYR A 287 5.65 6.41 2.25
C TYR A 287 5.75 5.12 1.44
N GLU A 288 4.70 4.30 1.38
CA GLU A 288 4.75 2.99 0.73
C GLU A 288 4.98 3.05 -0.78
N ASP A 289 4.41 4.06 -1.44
CA ASP A 289 4.58 4.24 -2.89
C ASP A 289 5.99 4.74 -3.19
N PHE A 290 6.51 5.63 -2.35
CA PHE A 290 7.88 6.10 -2.45
C PHE A 290 8.89 4.99 -2.12
N TRP A 291 8.65 4.25 -1.03
CA TRP A 291 9.54 3.24 -0.46
C TRP A 291 9.89 2.18 -1.48
N ILE A 292 8.88 1.56 -2.11
CA ILE A 292 9.12 0.51 -3.10
C ILE A 292 9.96 1.04 -4.28
N LYS A 293 9.65 2.25 -4.77
CA LYS A 293 10.39 2.87 -5.88
C LYS A 293 11.84 3.16 -5.50
N PHE A 294 12.03 3.74 -4.30
CA PHE A 294 13.33 4.07 -3.75
C PHE A 294 14.17 2.81 -3.52
N LEU A 295 13.59 1.79 -2.90
CA LEU A 295 14.21 0.51 -2.60
C LEU A 295 14.76 -0.14 -3.87
N PHE A 296 13.91 -0.41 -4.85
CA PHE A 296 14.34 -1.10 -6.06
C PHE A 296 15.35 -0.28 -6.87
N HIS A 297 15.12 1.03 -7.03
CA HIS A 297 16.05 1.87 -7.76
C HIS A 297 17.41 1.96 -7.07
N THR A 298 17.44 2.24 -5.77
CA THR A 298 18.67 2.44 -4.99
C THR A 298 19.44 1.13 -4.84
N SER A 299 18.77 0.00 -4.60
CA SER A 299 19.44 -1.31 -4.57
C SER A 299 20.12 -1.59 -5.91
N ASN A 300 19.45 -1.36 -7.04
CA ASN A 300 20.02 -1.57 -8.37
C ASN A 300 21.13 -0.57 -8.71
N MET A 301 21.04 0.66 -8.23
CA MET A 301 22.09 1.68 -8.35
C MET A 301 23.36 1.26 -7.62
N ILE A 302 23.25 0.84 -6.35
CA ILE A 302 24.39 0.35 -5.55
C ILE A 302 25.02 -0.86 -6.24
N GLU A 303 24.18 -1.76 -6.74
CA GLU A 303 24.62 -2.94 -7.46
C GLU A 303 25.45 -2.58 -8.73
N ARG A 304 25.02 -1.57 -9.50
CA ARG A 304 25.80 -1.04 -10.65
C ARG A 304 27.10 -0.38 -10.21
N ALA A 305 27.08 0.38 -9.12
CA ALA A 305 28.27 1.00 -8.56
C ALA A 305 29.33 -0.03 -8.13
N ILE A 306 28.90 -1.18 -7.59
CA ILE A 306 29.79 -2.31 -7.29
C ILE A 306 30.45 -2.85 -8.57
N ARG A 307 29.70 -2.95 -9.67
CA ARG A 307 30.22 -3.41 -10.98
C ARG A 307 31.03 -2.37 -11.73
N LYS A 308 30.94 -1.09 -11.36
CA LYS A 308 31.47 0.07 -12.10
C LYS A 308 30.78 0.29 -13.44
N GLU A 309 29.48 0.05 -13.47
CA GLU A 309 28.61 0.10 -14.65
C GLU A 309 27.48 1.12 -14.43
N GLN A 310 27.85 2.29 -13.90
CA GLN A 310 26.90 3.32 -13.53
C GLN A 310 26.51 4.15 -14.75
N PHE A 311 25.27 4.58 -14.78
CA PHE A 311 24.76 5.34 -15.92
C PHE A 311 25.28 6.75 -15.90
N LEU A 312 25.70 7.26 -17.06
CA LEU A 312 26.05 8.67 -17.24
C LEU A 312 24.92 9.36 -18.00
N ARG A 313 24.49 10.54 -17.51
CA ARG A 313 23.45 11.35 -18.15
C ARG A 313 23.94 12.73 -18.54
N GLU A 314 23.55 13.19 -19.73
CA GLU A 314 23.96 14.50 -20.26
C GLU A 314 23.39 15.67 -19.43
N GLU A 315 22.19 15.54 -18.86
CA GLU A 315 21.52 16.62 -18.11
C GLU A 315 21.86 16.71 -16.61
N THR A 316 22.81 15.91 -16.14
CA THR A 316 23.16 15.77 -14.71
C THR A 316 23.39 17.13 -14.03
N THR A 317 24.19 18.00 -14.64
CA THR A 317 24.50 19.32 -14.08
C THR A 317 23.26 20.22 -13.97
N GLY A 318 22.33 20.12 -14.92
CA GLY A 318 21.10 20.90 -14.92
C GLY A 318 20.11 20.46 -13.83
N ILE A 319 20.04 19.16 -13.53
CA ILE A 319 19.22 18.62 -12.44
C ILE A 319 19.78 19.07 -11.08
N ILE A 320 21.09 18.93 -10.87
CA ILE A 320 21.76 19.34 -9.62
C ILE A 320 21.55 20.84 -9.35
N GLN A 321 21.66 21.68 -10.38
CA GLN A 321 21.45 23.13 -10.25
C GLN A 321 20.01 23.52 -9.91
N ARG A 322 19.01 22.70 -10.28
CA ARG A 322 17.60 22.96 -9.93
C ARG A 322 17.35 22.88 -8.43
N ASN A 323 18.00 21.92 -7.76
CA ASN A 323 17.84 21.71 -6.32
C ASN A 323 19.14 21.28 -5.63
N PRO A 324 20.10 22.21 -5.44
CA PRO A 324 21.40 21.88 -4.84
C PRO A 324 21.29 21.33 -3.41
N SER A 325 20.31 21.80 -2.64
CA SER A 325 20.06 21.32 -1.28
C SER A 325 19.67 19.85 -1.22
N LEU A 326 18.82 19.38 -2.15
CA LEU A 326 18.45 17.98 -2.25
C LEU A 326 19.63 17.11 -2.68
N TYR A 327 20.44 17.61 -3.60
CA TYR A 327 21.67 16.94 -4.01
C TYR A 327 22.64 16.76 -2.83
N ASP A 328 22.91 17.83 -2.08
CA ASP A 328 23.82 17.79 -0.92
C ASP A 328 23.30 16.83 0.16
N PHE A 329 21.99 16.85 0.43
CA PHE A 329 21.35 15.92 1.36
C PHE A 329 21.52 14.45 0.93
N LEU A 330 21.26 14.15 -0.35
CA LEU A 330 21.40 12.78 -0.88
C LEU A 330 22.87 12.33 -0.85
N ARG A 331 23.83 13.22 -1.12
CA ARG A 331 25.26 12.91 -1.01
C ARG A 331 25.68 12.57 0.42
N GLU A 332 25.18 13.31 1.40
CA GLU A 332 25.41 12.99 2.81
C GLU A 332 24.79 11.63 3.18
N MET A 333 23.55 11.37 2.75
CA MET A 333 22.84 10.11 2.98
C MET A 333 23.53 8.90 2.34
N LEU A 334 24.10 9.04 1.14
CA LEU A 334 24.77 7.96 0.41
C LEU A 334 26.20 7.68 0.91
N THR A 335 26.83 8.62 1.61
CA THR A 335 28.22 8.47 2.08
C THR A 335 28.45 7.21 2.94
N PRO A 336 27.59 6.87 3.92
CA PRO A 336 27.69 5.60 4.66
C PRO A 336 27.58 4.36 3.76
N ILE A 337 26.76 4.42 2.70
CA ILE A 337 26.58 3.33 1.75
C ILE A 337 27.83 3.15 0.89
N GLU A 338 28.38 4.24 0.36
CA GLU A 338 29.65 4.25 -0.39
C GLU A 338 30.79 3.65 0.44
N ASN A 339 30.91 4.06 1.70
CA ASN A 339 31.91 3.53 2.63
C ASN A 339 31.69 2.04 2.94
N ARG A 340 30.44 1.61 3.15
CA ARG A 340 30.11 0.21 3.50
C ARG A 340 30.44 -0.75 2.37
N PHE A 341 30.11 -0.39 1.13
CA PHE A 341 30.32 -1.26 -0.03
C PHE A 341 31.64 -0.96 -0.77
N ALA A 342 32.42 0.01 -0.30
CA ALA A 342 33.66 0.46 -0.93
C ALA A 342 33.48 0.83 -2.41
N ILE A 343 32.41 1.57 -2.70
CA ILE A 343 32.00 2.04 -4.02
C ILE A 343 32.02 3.57 -4.08
N SER A 344 31.91 4.12 -5.28
CA SER A 344 31.61 5.54 -5.50
C SER A 344 30.39 5.62 -6.39
N ILE A 345 29.39 6.40 -5.99
CA ILE A 345 28.13 6.59 -6.71
C ILE A 345 28.28 7.82 -7.61
N GLU A 346 28.03 7.68 -8.91
CA GLU A 346 28.13 8.77 -9.89
C GLU A 346 27.05 9.83 -9.68
N ASP A 347 27.35 11.10 -10.00
CA ASP A 347 26.41 12.24 -9.85
C ASP A 347 25.09 12.00 -10.59
N SER A 348 25.16 11.38 -11.77
CA SER A 348 24.02 11.01 -12.59
C SER A 348 23.07 10.05 -11.87
N GLU A 349 23.58 9.09 -11.10
CA GLU A 349 22.77 8.17 -10.30
C GLU A 349 22.04 8.92 -9.17
N VAL A 350 22.72 9.87 -8.54
CA VAL A 350 22.10 10.76 -7.53
C VAL A 350 20.96 11.57 -8.13
N THR A 351 21.09 12.04 -9.38
CA THR A 351 20.01 12.81 -10.03
C THR A 351 18.72 12.03 -10.25
N PHE A 352 18.78 10.70 -10.43
CA PHE A 352 17.55 9.90 -10.47
C PHE A 352 16.83 9.86 -9.13
N LEU A 353 17.58 9.77 -8.02
CA LEU A 353 17.00 9.84 -6.68
C LEU A 353 16.39 11.23 -6.41
N MET A 354 17.01 12.29 -6.93
CA MET A 354 16.44 13.64 -6.86
C MET A 354 15.07 13.69 -7.55
N GLU A 355 15.00 13.27 -8.81
CA GLU A 355 13.73 13.27 -9.57
C GLU A 355 12.68 12.35 -8.92
N LEU A 356 13.10 11.22 -8.35
CA LEU A 356 12.22 10.33 -7.62
C LEU A 356 11.60 11.03 -6.41
N ILE A 357 12.38 11.79 -5.64
CA ILE A 357 11.88 12.55 -4.49
C ILE A 357 10.99 13.70 -4.96
N GLU A 358 11.38 14.45 -5.98
CA GLU A 358 10.60 15.57 -6.52
C GLU A 358 9.22 15.14 -7.05
N VAL A 359 9.12 13.97 -7.67
CA VAL A 359 7.84 13.44 -8.18
C VAL A 359 6.91 12.94 -7.07
N ASN A 360 7.46 12.58 -5.90
CA ASN A 360 6.68 12.03 -4.78
C ASN A 360 6.55 13.00 -3.59
N SER A 361 7.11 14.21 -3.69
CA SER A 361 6.97 15.30 -2.71
C SER A 361 6.13 16.43 -3.29
N GLU A 362 5.48 17.23 -2.43
CA GLU A 362 4.73 18.43 -2.85
C GLU A 362 5.65 19.57 -3.36
N MET A 363 6.89 19.29 -3.76
CA MET A 363 7.90 20.29 -4.14
C MET A 363 7.64 21.00 -5.49
N ILE A 364 6.43 20.92 -6.06
CA ILE A 364 6.02 21.76 -7.19
C ILE A 364 4.76 22.54 -6.80
N ALA A 365 4.99 23.75 -6.27
CA ALA A 365 4.07 24.88 -6.36
C ALA A 365 4.75 26.03 -7.11
#